data_AF-A0A673LBZ3-F1
#
_entry.id   AF-A0A673LBZ3-F1
#
_cell.length_a   1.000
_cell.length_b   1.000
_cell.length_c   1.000
_cell.angle_alpha   90.00
_cell.angle_beta   90.00
_cell.angle_gamma   90.00
#
_symmetry.space_group_name_H-M   'P 1'
#
loop_
_entity.id
_entity.type
_entity.pdbx_description
1 polymer ?
#
loop_
_entity_poly.entity_id
_entity_poly.type
_entity_poly.pdbx_seq_one_letter_code
_entity_poly.pdbx_strand_id
1 'polypeptide(L)'
;MSYRANPQSVSVNSHNDCCSLMSLSAKRVHIITWNVGSAMPPDDITSLLGLNVGDGNTDMYIIGLQEVNSMINKRLKDVLFTDQWSEVCMDALSPFGYVLVTSQRMQGMLLLVFAKYFHLPFLRGIQTQTTRTGLGGIWGNKGGVSARMNVFGHSVCFLNCHLPAHMENSDQRMEDFESILQQQQFEGQAATGVMDHDVVFWFGDLNFRIEDLDMQVVKSAIDNNKLSTLWEKDQLNMAKGSETVLEGFHEGPLKFPPTYKFDVGTDTYDTSGKKRKPAWTDRILWRLRPMAQVSNSMSKRSPLSGLTSGTCVSQHFYRSHMEYTISDHKPVSSIFTLQRKRYYGFWTLTLFVEDEWTEISDAVAKYKVAPNFARSSWDWIGLYKVGFKHHKDYVGYVWAKQEESDFLRQEHQVREELPKDSGDFILGYYSNNMSSIVGVTEPFQVCGGVLERAVLGRRG
;
A
#
# COMPACT_ATOMS: atom_id res chain seq x y z
N MET A 1 -24.71 -17.54 -2.00
CA MET A 1 -24.47 -18.89 -2.55
C MET A 1 -23.09 -19.34 -2.11
N SER A 2 -23.03 -20.41 -1.34
CA SER A 2 -21.80 -20.95 -0.75
C SER A 2 -20.98 -21.68 -1.82
N TYR A 3 -19.76 -21.22 -2.08
CA TYR A 3 -18.76 -22.00 -2.80
C TYR A 3 -18.12 -22.97 -1.80
N ARG A 4 -18.62 -24.20 -1.74
CA ARG A 4 -17.88 -25.33 -1.16
C ARG A 4 -16.99 -25.91 -2.25
N ALA A 5 -15.69 -25.67 -2.17
CA ALA A 5 -14.72 -26.49 -2.88
C ALA A 5 -14.65 -27.86 -2.20
N ASN A 6 -14.84 -28.92 -2.98
CA ASN A 6 -14.86 -30.30 -2.53
C ASN A 6 -13.41 -30.77 -2.24
N PRO A 7 -13.06 -31.24 -1.03
CA PRO A 7 -11.71 -31.74 -0.76
C PRO A 7 -11.60 -33.18 -1.26
N GLN A 8 -10.87 -33.39 -2.36
CA GLN A 8 -10.32 -34.72 -2.63
C GLN A 8 -9.14 -34.94 -1.69
N SER A 9 -9.28 -35.96 -0.84
CA SER A 9 -8.27 -36.44 0.09
C SER A 9 -7.00 -36.84 -0.64
N VAL A 10 -5.96 -36.03 -0.49
CA VAL A 10 -4.57 -36.44 -0.72
C VAL A 10 -3.90 -36.47 0.65
N SER A 11 -3.46 -37.64 1.07
CA SER A 11 -2.60 -37.81 2.23
C SER A 11 -1.25 -37.14 1.96
N VAL A 12 -1.03 -35.94 2.51
CA VAL A 12 0.22 -35.18 2.35
C VAL A 12 1.08 -35.38 3.59
N ASN A 13 2.14 -36.16 3.43
CA ASN A 13 3.20 -36.32 4.41
C ASN A 13 4.39 -35.44 4.00
N SER A 14 4.94 -34.71 4.97
CA SER A 14 6.24 -34.03 4.99
C SER A 14 6.41 -32.64 4.34
N HIS A 15 6.73 -31.70 5.24
CA HIS A 15 7.23 -30.32 5.17
C HIS A 15 8.14 -29.84 4.01
N ASN A 16 8.50 -30.66 3.02
CA ASN A 16 9.40 -30.23 1.94
C ASN A 16 8.69 -29.68 0.69
N ASP A 17 7.39 -29.94 0.52
CA ASP A 17 6.68 -29.57 -0.72
C ASP A 17 5.94 -28.23 -0.67
N CYS A 18 5.77 -27.61 0.51
CA CYS A 18 5.25 -26.24 0.56
C CYS A 18 6.28 -25.22 0.04
N CYS A 19 7.58 -25.58 0.06
CA CYS A 19 8.69 -24.74 -0.40
C CYS A 19 8.92 -24.76 -1.92
N SER A 20 8.27 -25.66 -2.68
CA SER A 20 8.51 -25.83 -4.12
C SER A 20 7.42 -25.25 -5.03
N LEU A 21 6.34 -24.66 -4.50
CA LEU A 21 5.17 -24.31 -5.32
C LEU A 21 4.50 -22.95 -5.05
N MET A 22 5.12 -22.03 -4.32
CA MET A 22 4.75 -20.61 -4.45
C MET A 22 5.42 -20.02 -5.70
N SER A 23 4.75 -20.22 -6.84
CA SER A 23 5.10 -19.71 -8.16
C SER A 23 5.77 -18.32 -8.14
N LEU A 24 6.71 -18.10 -9.06
CA LEU A 24 7.28 -16.82 -9.53
C LEU A 24 6.23 -15.79 -10.00
N SER A 25 4.97 -15.97 -9.60
CA SER A 25 3.83 -15.09 -9.81
C SER A 25 4.19 -13.63 -9.56
N ALA A 26 4.05 -12.86 -10.62
CA ALA A 26 4.19 -11.42 -10.58
C ALA A 26 3.08 -10.82 -9.72
N LYS A 27 3.40 -9.75 -8.99
CA LYS A 27 2.54 -9.20 -7.93
C LYS A 27 1.78 -7.98 -8.41
N ARG A 28 0.46 -7.97 -8.22
CA ARG A 28 -0.40 -6.89 -8.68
C ARG A 28 -0.50 -5.80 -7.62
N VAL A 29 -0.16 -4.58 -8.02
CA VAL A 29 -0.25 -3.38 -7.15
C VAL A 29 -1.28 -2.44 -7.76
N HIS A 30 -2.33 -2.15 -7.01
CA HIS A 30 -3.39 -1.22 -7.41
C HIS A 30 -3.13 0.14 -6.73
N ILE A 31 -2.79 1.14 -7.53
CA ILE A 31 -2.50 2.50 -7.06
C ILE A 31 -3.69 3.39 -7.39
N ILE A 32 -4.15 4.16 -6.41
CA ILE A 32 -5.30 5.06 -6.51
C ILE A 32 -4.84 6.44 -6.04
N THR A 33 -5.19 7.48 -6.79
CA THR A 33 -5.06 8.88 -6.36
C THR A 33 -6.40 9.59 -6.44
N TRP A 34 -6.73 10.40 -5.43
CA TRP A 34 -7.94 11.20 -5.43
C TRP A 34 -7.81 12.45 -4.57
N ASN A 35 -7.93 13.63 -5.19
CA ASN A 35 -8.20 14.86 -4.45
C ASN A 35 -9.68 14.86 -4.02
N VAL A 36 -9.93 14.73 -2.71
CA VAL A 36 -11.27 14.55 -2.18
C VAL A 36 -11.97 15.88 -1.87
N GLY A 37 -11.33 17.03 -2.11
CA GLY A 37 -11.96 18.36 -1.94
C GLY A 37 -12.57 18.59 -0.56
N SER A 38 -11.96 18.05 0.50
CA SER A 38 -12.47 18.03 1.89
C SER A 38 -13.78 17.25 2.11
N ALA A 39 -14.23 16.48 1.12
CA ALA A 39 -15.40 15.62 1.24
C ALA A 39 -15.16 14.43 2.19
N MET A 40 -16.26 13.95 2.74
CA MET A 40 -16.31 12.69 3.48
C MET A 40 -16.27 11.52 2.50
N PRO A 41 -15.70 10.35 2.88
CA PRO A 41 -15.75 9.17 2.03
C PRO A 41 -17.20 8.79 1.71
N PRO A 42 -17.48 8.28 0.50
CA PRO A 42 -18.78 7.72 0.18
C PRO A 42 -18.98 6.40 0.95
N ASP A 43 -20.23 5.98 1.14
CA ASP A 43 -20.55 4.72 1.82
C ASP A 43 -19.99 3.49 1.08
N ASP A 44 -19.83 3.57 -0.24
CA ASP A 44 -19.33 2.48 -1.08
C ASP A 44 -18.15 2.91 -1.97
N ILE A 45 -16.97 2.33 -1.71
CA ILE A 45 -15.75 2.48 -2.51
C ILE A 45 -15.38 1.21 -3.30
N THR A 46 -16.31 0.26 -3.42
CA THR A 46 -16.04 -1.08 -3.95
C THR A 46 -15.67 -1.06 -5.43
N SER A 47 -16.28 -0.18 -6.25
CA SER A 47 -15.91 -0.04 -7.67
C SER A 47 -14.52 0.58 -7.84
N LEU A 48 -14.20 1.62 -7.06
CA LEU A 48 -12.88 2.24 -7.01
C LEU A 48 -11.77 1.22 -6.69
N LEU A 49 -12.01 0.38 -5.67
CA LEU A 49 -11.09 -0.69 -5.27
C LEU A 49 -11.09 -1.88 -6.26
N GLY A 50 -12.09 -1.98 -7.14
CA GLY A 50 -12.23 -3.07 -8.11
C GLY A 50 -12.50 -4.43 -7.46
N LEU A 51 -13.08 -4.46 -6.25
CA LEU A 51 -13.29 -5.71 -5.49
C LEU A 51 -14.31 -6.65 -6.12
N ASN A 52 -15.26 -6.12 -6.89
CA ASN A 52 -16.33 -6.89 -7.56
C ASN A 52 -16.04 -7.21 -9.05
N VAL A 53 -14.94 -6.70 -9.60
CA VAL A 53 -14.67 -6.71 -11.06
C VAL A 53 -13.46 -7.58 -11.43
N GLY A 54 -12.72 -8.09 -10.44
CA GLY A 54 -11.48 -8.84 -10.66
C GLY A 54 -11.53 -10.31 -10.24
N ASP A 55 -10.60 -11.07 -10.81
CA ASP A 55 -10.19 -12.43 -10.45
C ASP A 55 -9.58 -12.57 -9.04
N GLY A 56 -9.75 -11.59 -8.14
CA GLY A 56 -9.22 -11.60 -6.77
C GLY A 56 -7.69 -11.42 -6.64
N ASN A 57 -7.01 -11.02 -7.72
CA ASN A 57 -5.54 -11.10 -7.82
C ASN A 57 -4.76 -9.83 -7.43
N THR A 58 -5.39 -8.78 -6.90
CA THR A 58 -4.63 -7.62 -6.36
C THR A 58 -3.88 -8.06 -5.10
N ASP A 59 -2.58 -7.80 -5.01
CA ASP A 59 -1.78 -8.18 -3.84
C ASP A 59 -1.64 -7.01 -2.85
N MET A 60 -1.60 -5.79 -3.37
CA MET A 60 -1.42 -4.56 -2.59
C MET A 60 -2.29 -3.43 -3.13
N TYR A 61 -2.81 -2.60 -2.22
CA TYR A 61 -3.48 -1.34 -2.53
C TYR A 61 -2.65 -0.18 -1.99
N ILE A 62 -2.42 0.81 -2.84
CA ILE A 62 -1.72 2.05 -2.50
C ILE A 62 -2.68 3.19 -2.78
N ILE A 63 -3.15 3.87 -1.73
CA ILE A 63 -4.20 4.89 -1.84
C ILE A 63 -3.62 6.23 -1.41
N GLY A 64 -3.49 7.16 -2.35
CA GLY A 64 -3.08 8.54 -2.11
C GLY A 64 -4.26 9.48 -2.21
N LEU A 65 -4.54 10.22 -1.13
CA LEU A 65 -5.59 11.23 -1.11
C LEU A 65 -4.99 12.62 -0.90
N GLN A 66 -5.64 13.62 -1.47
CA GLN A 66 -5.32 15.04 -1.25
C GLN A 66 -6.58 15.78 -0.79
N GLU A 67 -6.39 16.90 -0.09
CA GLU A 67 -7.47 17.68 0.54
C GLU A 67 -8.39 16.86 1.47
N VAL A 68 -7.89 15.80 2.10
CA VAL A 68 -8.61 15.11 3.17
C VAL A 68 -8.88 16.08 4.31
N ASN A 69 -10.13 16.15 4.76
CA ASN A 69 -10.51 17.03 5.86
C ASN A 69 -9.61 16.78 7.09
N SER A 70 -8.93 17.82 7.55
CA SER A 70 -7.98 17.78 8.68
C SER A 70 -8.59 18.14 10.02
N MET A 71 -9.90 18.39 10.07
CA MET A 71 -10.60 18.61 11.33
C MET A 71 -10.60 17.30 12.13
N ILE A 72 -9.79 17.26 13.18
CA ILE A 72 -9.86 16.24 14.22
C ILE A 72 -11.27 16.33 14.81
N ASN A 73 -12.08 15.28 14.64
CA ASN A 73 -13.32 15.15 15.39
C ASN A 73 -12.94 15.16 16.88
N LYS A 74 -13.16 16.29 17.57
CA LYS A 74 -12.89 16.49 19.01
C LYS A 74 -13.64 15.51 19.94
N ARG A 75 -14.35 14.51 19.42
CA ARG A 75 -15.35 13.73 20.15
C ARG A 75 -14.93 12.33 20.59
N LEU A 76 -13.80 11.76 20.16
CA LEU A 76 -13.33 10.49 20.76
C LEU A 76 -11.79 10.47 20.81
N LYS A 77 -11.24 10.47 22.02
CA LYS A 77 -9.79 10.44 22.28
C LYS A 77 -9.23 9.01 22.48
N ASP A 78 -10.07 7.97 22.47
CA ASP A 78 -9.67 6.64 22.98
C ASP A 78 -9.86 5.47 22.01
N VAL A 79 -10.24 5.70 20.76
CA VAL A 79 -10.18 4.69 19.69
C VAL A 79 -9.29 5.26 18.61
N LEU A 80 -8.27 4.49 18.23
CA LEU A 80 -7.17 4.78 17.31
C LEU A 80 -7.43 5.97 16.36
N PHE A 81 -6.48 6.90 16.30
CA PHE A 81 -6.48 8.14 15.50
C PHE A 81 -6.52 7.91 13.97
N THR A 82 -7.47 7.14 13.46
CA THR A 82 -7.66 6.91 12.04
C THR A 82 -8.74 7.86 11.52
N ASP A 83 -8.42 8.55 10.43
CA ASP A 83 -9.42 9.36 9.74
C ASP A 83 -10.46 8.48 9.05
N GLN A 84 -11.62 9.08 8.75
CA GLN A 84 -12.77 8.34 8.21
C GLN A 84 -12.45 7.69 6.86
N TRP A 85 -11.53 8.26 6.08
CA TRP A 85 -11.05 7.66 4.84
C TRP A 85 -10.28 6.37 5.09
N SER A 86 -9.41 6.37 6.09
CA SER A 86 -8.69 5.17 6.53
C SER A 86 -9.64 4.09 7.03
N GLU A 87 -10.63 4.46 7.84
CA GLU A 87 -11.66 3.52 8.34
C GLU A 87 -12.45 2.88 7.20
N VAL A 88 -13.00 3.67 6.27
CA VAL A 88 -13.76 3.13 5.13
C VAL A 88 -12.89 2.22 4.26
N CYS A 89 -11.61 2.56 4.05
CA CYS A 89 -10.69 1.69 3.32
C CYS A 89 -10.41 0.38 4.07
N MET A 90 -10.17 0.43 5.38
CA MET A 90 -9.96 -0.76 6.23
C MET A 90 -11.20 -1.66 6.26
N ASP A 91 -12.40 -1.08 6.37
CA ASP A 91 -13.67 -1.79 6.38
C ASP A 91 -13.96 -2.48 5.04
N ALA A 92 -13.68 -1.80 3.93
CA ALA A 92 -13.88 -2.37 2.60
C ALA A 92 -12.87 -3.47 2.26
N LEU A 93 -11.61 -3.34 2.71
CA LEU A 93 -10.52 -4.23 2.30
C LEU A 93 -10.31 -5.43 3.25
N SER A 94 -10.55 -5.28 4.55
CA SER A 94 -10.28 -6.36 5.52
C SER A 94 -11.08 -7.67 5.31
N PRO A 95 -12.34 -7.67 4.82
CA PRO A 95 -13.04 -8.92 4.49
C PRO A 95 -12.33 -9.74 3.41
N PHE A 96 -11.46 -9.12 2.61
CA PHE A 96 -10.66 -9.75 1.56
C PHE A 96 -9.23 -10.08 2.02
N GLY A 97 -8.97 -9.99 3.33
CA GLY A 97 -7.69 -10.35 3.95
C GLY A 97 -6.59 -9.30 3.82
N TYR A 98 -6.93 -8.06 3.47
CA TYR A 98 -5.96 -6.96 3.44
C TYR A 98 -5.82 -6.30 4.81
N VAL A 99 -4.59 -5.93 5.12
CA VAL A 99 -4.19 -5.27 6.36
C VAL A 99 -3.52 -3.94 6.02
N LEU A 100 -3.83 -2.88 6.77
CA LEU A 100 -3.13 -1.61 6.71
C LEU A 100 -1.69 -1.80 7.21
N VAL A 101 -0.75 -1.77 6.28
CA VAL A 101 0.69 -1.96 6.52
C VAL A 101 1.31 -0.69 7.09
N THR A 102 1.01 0.45 6.49
CA THR A 102 1.47 1.76 6.93
C THR A 102 0.58 2.87 6.40
N SER A 103 0.58 4.00 7.10
CA SER A 103 -0.10 5.22 6.71
C SER A 103 0.78 6.43 6.99
N GLN A 104 0.81 7.40 6.07
CA GLN A 104 1.51 8.68 6.28
C GLN A 104 0.58 9.83 5.96
N ARG A 105 0.52 10.83 6.84
CA ARG A 105 -0.35 12.00 6.69
C ARG A 105 0.42 13.31 6.84
N MET A 106 0.15 14.26 5.95
CA MET A 106 0.57 15.66 6.04
C MET A 106 -0.61 16.57 5.75
N GLN A 107 -1.18 17.18 6.79
CA GLN A 107 -2.42 17.98 6.69
C GLN A 107 -3.55 17.23 5.95
N GLY A 108 -3.92 17.68 4.75
CA GLY A 108 -4.93 17.02 3.90
C GLY A 108 -4.37 15.97 2.93
N MET A 109 -3.08 15.68 2.98
CA MET A 109 -2.46 14.63 2.17
C MET A 109 -2.35 13.35 2.98
N LEU A 110 -2.86 12.24 2.44
CA LEU A 110 -2.88 10.95 3.11
C LEU A 110 -2.36 9.88 2.15
N LEU A 111 -1.47 9.02 2.61
CA LEU A 111 -1.03 7.82 1.90
C LEU A 111 -1.33 6.61 2.77
N LEU A 112 -2.04 5.64 2.21
CA LEU A 112 -2.36 4.35 2.83
C LEU A 112 -1.77 3.22 2.00
N VAL A 113 -1.12 2.27 2.66
CA VAL A 113 -0.57 1.07 2.03
C VAL A 113 -1.21 -0.15 2.66
N PHE A 114 -1.93 -0.94 1.86
CA PHE A 114 -2.53 -2.20 2.26
C PHE A 114 -1.89 -3.36 1.50
N ALA A 115 -1.80 -4.51 2.16
CA ALA A 115 -1.38 -5.76 1.54
C ALA A 115 -2.16 -6.94 2.11
N LYS A 116 -2.32 -8.02 1.34
CA LYS A 116 -2.88 -9.25 1.90
C LYS A 116 -2.02 -9.74 3.07
N TYR A 117 -2.64 -10.27 4.12
CA TYR A 117 -1.93 -10.65 5.35
C TYR A 117 -0.76 -11.62 5.10
N PHE A 118 -0.92 -12.56 4.16
CA PHE A 118 0.11 -13.53 3.79
C PHE A 118 1.29 -12.91 3.03
N HIS A 119 1.18 -11.65 2.60
CA HIS A 119 2.29 -10.89 2.00
C HIS A 119 3.11 -10.09 3.01
N LEU A 120 2.59 -9.85 4.23
CA LEU A 120 3.27 -9.05 5.25
C LEU A 120 4.72 -9.48 5.52
N PRO A 121 5.04 -10.79 5.60
CA PRO A 121 6.42 -11.25 5.80
C PRO A 121 7.39 -10.84 4.67
N PHE A 122 6.89 -10.43 3.50
CA PHE A 122 7.72 -10.00 2.36
C PHE A 122 7.84 -8.49 2.23
N LEU A 123 7.23 -7.72 3.15
CA LEU A 123 7.32 -6.27 3.22
C LEU A 123 8.27 -5.88 4.35
N ARG A 124 9.42 -5.28 4.01
CA ARG A 124 10.50 -5.03 4.98
C ARG A 124 11.04 -3.61 4.91
N GLY A 125 11.59 -3.12 6.02
CA GLY A 125 12.25 -1.80 6.07
C GLY A 125 11.29 -0.65 5.73
N ILE A 126 10.04 -0.77 6.20
CA ILE A 126 8.99 0.22 5.99
C ILE A 126 9.40 1.52 6.70
N GLN A 127 9.46 2.61 5.93
CA GLN A 127 9.72 3.94 6.44
C GLN A 127 8.85 4.94 5.69
N THR A 128 8.46 6.01 6.37
CA THR A 128 7.66 7.08 5.78
C THR A 128 8.39 8.42 5.88
N GLN A 129 8.17 9.28 4.89
CA GLN A 129 8.75 10.62 4.85
C GLN A 129 7.71 11.64 4.43
N THR A 130 8.01 12.92 4.67
CA THR A 130 7.13 14.04 4.34
C THR A 130 7.96 15.26 3.99
N THR A 131 7.57 15.95 2.91
CA THR A 131 8.14 17.23 2.50
C THR A 131 7.03 18.24 2.34
N ARG A 132 7.19 19.39 2.99
CA ARG A 132 6.28 20.53 2.86
C ARG A 132 6.84 21.47 1.80
N THR A 133 5.98 21.97 0.92
CA THR A 133 6.36 22.99 -0.08
C THR A 133 5.45 24.22 -0.03
N GLY A 134 4.29 24.13 0.62
CA GLY A 134 3.38 25.25 0.79
C GLY A 134 3.98 26.39 1.61
N LEU A 135 3.69 27.64 1.20
CA LEU A 135 4.25 28.86 1.83
C LEU A 135 5.78 28.80 2.02
N GLY A 136 6.50 28.39 0.97
CA GLY A 136 7.97 28.27 1.01
C GLY A 136 8.46 27.15 1.94
N GLY A 137 7.68 26.07 2.07
CA GLY A 137 7.99 24.90 2.91
C GLY A 137 7.52 24.99 4.37
N ILE A 138 6.88 26.09 4.77
CA ILE A 138 6.38 26.27 6.14
C ILE A 138 5.07 25.50 6.35
N TRP A 139 4.23 25.41 5.32
CA TRP A 139 2.88 24.88 5.41
C TRP A 139 2.72 23.60 4.58
N GLY A 140 2.09 22.57 5.16
CA GLY A 140 1.97 21.23 4.57
C GLY A 140 0.72 21.00 3.72
N ASN A 141 0.10 22.05 3.17
CA ASN A 141 -1.05 21.89 2.24
C ASN A 141 -0.59 21.51 0.82
N LYS A 142 0.71 21.59 0.56
CA LYS A 142 1.40 21.23 -0.68
C LYS A 142 2.71 20.53 -0.31
N GLY A 143 3.16 19.65 -1.20
CA GLY A 143 4.38 18.86 -1.04
C GLY A 143 4.11 17.38 -1.29
N GLY A 144 4.79 16.50 -0.57
CA GLY A 144 4.69 15.05 -0.77
C GLY A 144 4.80 14.25 0.51
N VAL A 145 4.08 13.13 0.57
CA VAL A 145 4.22 12.07 1.57
C VAL A 145 4.61 10.78 0.88
N SER A 146 5.49 10.00 1.50
CA SER A 146 5.95 8.75 0.92
C SER A 146 6.00 7.62 1.93
N ALA A 147 5.92 6.40 1.40
CA ALA A 147 6.21 5.17 2.11
C ALA A 147 7.16 4.35 1.24
N ARG A 148 8.32 4.03 1.77
CA ARG A 148 9.27 3.10 1.13
C ARG A 148 9.34 1.79 1.88
N MET A 149 9.52 0.71 1.13
CA MET A 149 9.73 -0.64 1.68
C MET A 149 10.36 -1.56 0.63
N ASN A 150 10.98 -2.63 1.10
CA ASN A 150 11.32 -3.76 0.25
C ASN A 150 10.06 -4.60 0.03
N VAL A 151 9.63 -4.72 -1.22
CA VAL A 151 8.45 -5.46 -1.68
C VAL A 151 8.93 -6.66 -2.49
N PHE A 152 8.84 -7.86 -1.93
CA PHE A 152 9.28 -9.11 -2.58
C PHE A 152 10.72 -9.05 -3.15
N GLY A 153 11.62 -8.36 -2.44
CA GLY A 153 13.03 -8.22 -2.80
C GLY A 153 13.37 -7.03 -3.72
N HIS A 154 12.39 -6.19 -4.07
CA HIS A 154 12.62 -4.89 -4.72
C HIS A 154 12.51 -3.77 -3.72
N SER A 155 13.43 -2.81 -3.72
CA SER A 155 13.23 -1.55 -3.01
C SER A 155 12.21 -0.71 -3.78
N VAL A 156 11.09 -0.36 -3.14
CA VAL A 156 10.00 0.40 -3.76
C VAL A 156 9.68 1.63 -2.91
N CYS A 157 9.49 2.77 -3.57
CA CYS A 157 8.98 4.00 -2.95
C CYS A 157 7.63 4.39 -3.58
N PHE A 158 6.60 4.53 -2.74
CA PHE A 158 5.31 5.07 -3.14
C PHE A 158 5.22 6.51 -2.64
N LEU A 159 5.02 7.46 -3.55
CA LEU A 159 5.01 8.88 -3.23
C LEU A 159 3.70 9.50 -3.73
N ASN A 160 2.90 9.96 -2.77
CA ASN A 160 1.71 10.75 -3.01
C ASN A 160 2.05 12.24 -2.85
N CYS A 161 1.66 13.10 -3.80
CA CYS A 161 1.87 14.54 -3.67
C CYS A 161 0.64 15.39 -4.01
N HIS A 162 0.71 16.65 -3.62
CA HIS A 162 -0.23 17.70 -4.00
C HIS A 162 0.60 18.92 -4.37
N LEU A 163 0.73 19.17 -5.68
CA LEU A 163 1.59 20.22 -6.21
C LEU A 163 0.81 21.54 -6.39
N PRO A 164 1.51 22.67 -6.57
CA PRO A 164 0.89 23.99 -6.71
C PRO A 164 -0.15 24.05 -7.82
N ALA A 165 -1.34 24.53 -7.45
CA ALA A 165 -2.45 24.73 -8.37
C ALA A 165 -2.22 25.95 -9.29
N HIS A 166 -3.11 26.13 -10.27
CA HIS A 166 -3.13 27.21 -11.27
C HIS A 166 -2.23 26.98 -12.49
N MET A 167 -2.61 27.60 -13.61
CA MET A 167 -1.98 27.38 -14.92
C MET A 167 -0.51 27.82 -14.88
N GLU A 168 -0.31 29.00 -14.31
CA GLU A 168 0.93 29.79 -14.33
C GLU A 168 2.05 29.19 -13.48
N ASN A 169 1.72 28.25 -12.59
CA ASN A 169 2.66 27.70 -11.60
C ASN A 169 3.39 26.44 -12.11
N SER A 170 3.64 26.34 -13.43
CA SER A 170 4.34 25.16 -14.00
C SER A 170 5.76 25.02 -13.46
N ASP A 171 6.51 26.13 -13.44
CA ASP A 171 7.88 26.16 -12.94
C ASP A 171 7.92 25.83 -11.44
N GLN A 172 6.99 26.39 -10.64
CA GLN A 172 6.88 26.07 -9.22
C GLN A 172 6.55 24.58 -8.99
N ARG A 173 5.79 23.93 -9.87
CA ARG A 173 5.57 22.48 -9.79
C ARG A 173 6.87 21.70 -10.01
N MET A 174 7.76 22.16 -10.89
CA MET A 174 9.09 21.55 -11.09
C MET A 174 10.00 21.74 -9.88
N GLU A 175 10.06 22.97 -9.33
CA GLU A 175 10.80 23.25 -8.10
C GLU A 175 10.32 22.38 -6.93
N ASP A 176 9.00 22.24 -6.75
CA ASP A 176 8.41 21.39 -5.72
C ASP A 176 8.75 19.91 -5.94
N PHE A 177 8.72 19.45 -7.19
CA PHE A 177 9.08 18.07 -7.55
C PHE A 177 10.54 17.78 -7.17
N GLU A 178 11.46 18.68 -7.53
CA GLU A 178 12.88 18.56 -7.20
C GLU A 178 13.13 18.64 -5.68
N SER A 179 12.46 19.57 -5.01
CA SER A 179 12.53 19.76 -3.56
C SER A 179 12.10 18.49 -2.80
N ILE A 180 11.02 17.84 -3.23
CA ILE A 180 10.58 16.56 -2.66
C ILE A 180 11.64 15.46 -2.85
N LEU A 181 12.22 15.35 -4.04
CA LEU A 181 13.26 14.35 -4.34
C LEU A 181 14.53 14.55 -3.51
N GLN A 182 14.95 15.80 -3.32
CA GLN A 182 16.16 16.13 -2.58
C GLN A 182 15.97 15.95 -1.06
N GLN A 183 14.82 16.38 -0.51
CA GLN A 183 14.61 16.40 0.93
C GLN A 183 14.22 15.05 1.54
N GLN A 184 13.53 14.17 0.79
CA GLN A 184 13.10 12.88 1.33
C GLN A 184 14.26 11.87 1.34
N GLN A 185 14.82 11.69 2.54
CA GLN A 185 15.89 10.73 2.81
C GLN A 185 15.41 9.66 3.79
N PHE A 186 15.83 8.42 3.55
CA PHE A 186 15.43 7.24 4.30
C PHE A 186 16.66 6.62 4.98
N GLU A 187 16.46 6.06 6.18
CA GLU A 187 17.52 5.45 6.96
C GLU A 187 17.92 4.09 6.37
N GLY A 188 19.22 3.75 6.45
CA GLY A 188 19.76 2.45 6.07
C GLY A 188 20.93 2.55 5.10
N GLN A 189 21.46 1.39 4.71
CA GLN A 189 22.65 1.30 3.84
C GLN A 189 22.33 1.27 2.34
N ALA A 190 21.07 1.09 1.96
CA ALA A 190 20.62 1.01 0.59
C ALA A 190 19.31 1.79 0.39
N ALA A 191 19.14 2.38 -0.79
CA ALA A 191 17.95 3.16 -1.15
C ALA A 191 17.65 4.32 -0.16
N THR A 192 18.62 5.22 0.01
CA THR A 192 18.53 6.36 0.93
C THR A 192 17.72 7.50 0.34
N GLY A 193 17.90 7.85 -0.93
CA GLY A 193 17.05 8.82 -1.62
C GLY A 193 15.86 8.18 -2.33
N VAL A 194 14.84 8.98 -2.70
CA VAL A 194 13.69 8.49 -3.47
C VAL A 194 14.12 7.80 -4.77
N MET A 195 15.03 8.42 -5.53
CA MET A 195 15.51 7.89 -6.82
C MET A 195 16.43 6.67 -6.70
N ASP A 196 16.83 6.33 -5.47
CA ASP A 196 17.62 5.15 -5.14
C ASP A 196 16.77 3.89 -4.91
N HIS A 197 15.47 3.92 -5.20
CA HIS A 197 14.64 2.72 -5.16
C HIS A 197 14.64 2.04 -6.52
N ASP A 198 14.56 0.71 -6.54
CA ASP A 198 14.46 -0.06 -7.78
C ASP A 198 13.22 0.34 -8.59
N VAL A 199 12.14 0.66 -7.87
CA VAL A 199 10.90 1.20 -8.44
C VAL A 199 10.42 2.39 -7.61
N VAL A 200 10.10 3.50 -8.29
CA VAL A 200 9.41 4.64 -7.69
C VAL A 200 8.05 4.75 -8.35
N PHE A 201 6.98 4.77 -7.55
CA PHE A 201 5.66 5.18 -8.01
C PHE A 201 5.39 6.59 -7.50
N TRP A 202 5.14 7.52 -8.41
CA TRP A 202 4.88 8.91 -8.09
C TRP A 202 3.50 9.29 -8.59
N PHE A 203 2.61 9.67 -7.68
CA PHE A 203 1.21 9.91 -7.99
C PHE A 203 0.65 11.01 -7.10
N GLY A 204 -0.53 11.51 -7.44
CA GLY A 204 -1.18 12.55 -6.67
C GLY A 204 -2.00 13.51 -7.53
N ASP A 205 -2.42 14.60 -6.90
CA ASP A 205 -2.85 15.81 -7.59
C ASP A 205 -1.61 16.62 -7.96
N LEU A 206 -1.07 16.30 -9.14
CA LEU A 206 0.12 16.95 -9.69
C LEU A 206 -0.21 18.34 -10.25
N ASN A 207 -1.50 18.69 -10.37
CA ASN A 207 -1.99 20.01 -10.75
C ASN A 207 -1.53 20.57 -12.11
N PHE A 208 -0.94 19.75 -12.99
CA PHE A 208 -0.65 20.13 -14.37
C PHE A 208 -1.91 20.42 -15.16
N ARG A 209 -1.80 21.36 -16.11
CA ARG A 209 -2.90 21.94 -16.86
C ARG A 209 -2.67 21.80 -18.36
N ILE A 210 -3.72 22.06 -19.13
CA ILE A 210 -3.65 22.13 -20.58
C ILE A 210 -3.32 23.57 -20.98
N GLU A 211 -2.20 23.84 -21.62
CA GLU A 211 -1.80 25.17 -22.11
C GLU A 211 -2.31 25.46 -23.52
N ASP A 212 -2.12 26.69 -24.01
CA ASP A 212 -2.33 27.14 -25.40
C ASP A 212 -3.66 26.80 -26.09
N LEU A 213 -4.68 26.42 -25.34
CA LEU A 213 -6.00 26.10 -25.85
C LEU A 213 -7.08 26.83 -25.05
N ASP A 214 -7.99 27.49 -25.77
CA ASP A 214 -9.13 28.14 -25.18
C ASP A 214 -10.11 27.12 -24.58
N MET A 215 -10.86 27.56 -23.56
CA MET A 215 -11.88 26.76 -22.89
C MET A 215 -12.82 26.03 -23.87
N GLN A 216 -13.31 26.73 -24.89
CA GLN A 216 -14.26 26.18 -25.85
C GLN A 216 -13.63 25.09 -26.72
N VAL A 217 -12.35 25.24 -27.07
CA VAL A 217 -11.60 24.24 -27.82
C VAL A 217 -11.39 23.00 -26.97
N VAL A 218 -11.02 23.18 -25.69
CA VAL A 218 -10.87 22.05 -24.76
C VAL A 218 -12.18 21.30 -24.58
N LYS A 219 -13.29 21.99 -24.30
CA LYS A 219 -14.62 21.36 -24.16
C LYS A 219 -15.04 20.62 -25.43
N SER A 220 -14.91 21.27 -26.59
CA SER A 220 -15.22 20.65 -27.88
C SER A 220 -14.37 19.40 -28.16
N ALA A 221 -13.08 19.42 -27.83
CA ALA A 221 -12.23 18.25 -27.97
C ALA A 221 -12.66 17.10 -27.06
N ILE A 222 -13.07 17.39 -25.81
CA ILE A 222 -13.61 16.39 -24.88
C ILE A 222 -14.92 15.80 -25.42
N ASP A 223 -15.87 16.65 -25.82
CA ASP A 223 -17.20 16.24 -26.31
C ASP A 223 -17.10 15.37 -27.57
N ASN A 224 -16.09 15.60 -28.41
CA ASN A 224 -15.83 14.83 -29.63
C ASN A 224 -14.82 13.69 -29.44
N ASN A 225 -14.43 13.39 -28.20
CA ASN A 225 -13.43 12.36 -27.84
C ASN A 225 -12.09 12.51 -28.59
N LYS A 226 -11.67 13.75 -28.89
CA LYS A 226 -10.39 14.10 -29.52
C LYS A 226 -9.33 14.40 -28.45
N LEU A 227 -9.17 13.49 -27.49
CA LEU A 227 -8.29 13.72 -26.33
C LEU A 227 -6.81 13.86 -26.72
N SER A 228 -6.37 13.23 -27.80
CA SER A 228 -4.97 13.27 -28.26
C SER A 228 -4.48 14.69 -28.56
N THR A 229 -5.34 15.57 -29.09
CA THR A 229 -4.97 16.96 -29.38
C THR A 229 -4.74 17.77 -28.11
N LEU A 230 -5.33 17.34 -26.99
CA LEU A 230 -5.14 17.98 -25.69
C LEU A 230 -3.85 17.50 -25.01
N TRP A 231 -3.44 16.25 -25.23
CA TRP A 231 -2.22 15.69 -24.63
C TRP A 231 -0.94 16.41 -25.08
N GLU A 232 -0.92 16.89 -26.33
CA GLU A 232 0.18 17.68 -26.88
C GLU A 232 0.36 19.02 -26.15
N LYS A 233 -0.69 19.48 -25.48
CA LYS A 233 -0.75 20.73 -24.73
C LYS A 233 -0.82 20.52 -23.21
N ASP A 234 -0.72 19.27 -22.74
CA ASP A 234 -0.66 18.93 -21.32
C ASP A 234 0.74 19.26 -20.77
N GLN A 235 0.81 20.14 -19.77
CA GLN A 235 2.07 20.61 -19.20
C GLN A 235 2.97 19.46 -18.70
N LEU A 236 2.40 18.38 -18.13
CA LEU A 236 3.22 17.24 -17.68
C LEU A 236 3.81 16.48 -18.86
N ASN A 237 3.05 16.27 -19.94
CA ASN A 237 3.57 15.63 -21.14
C ASN A 237 4.68 16.45 -21.79
N MET A 238 4.54 17.77 -21.85
CA MET A 238 5.58 18.66 -22.34
C MET A 238 6.81 18.62 -21.41
N ALA A 239 6.60 18.73 -20.09
CA ALA A 239 7.67 18.70 -19.09
C ALA A 239 8.46 17.39 -19.11
N LYS A 240 7.85 16.23 -19.34
CA LYS A 240 8.58 14.95 -19.48
C LYS A 240 9.61 14.95 -20.63
N GLY A 241 9.46 15.83 -21.62
CA GLY A 241 10.40 16.00 -22.73
C GLY A 241 11.46 17.08 -22.52
N SER A 242 11.24 18.03 -21.61
CA SER A 242 12.14 19.18 -21.38
C SER A 242 12.84 19.17 -20.02
N GLU A 243 12.21 18.61 -18.98
CA GLU A 243 12.64 18.69 -17.59
C GLU A 243 13.44 17.45 -17.18
N THR A 244 14.69 17.66 -16.81
CA THR A 244 15.61 16.58 -16.41
C THR A 244 15.16 15.86 -15.14
N VAL A 245 14.46 16.57 -14.24
CA VAL A 245 13.95 15.99 -12.99
C VAL A 245 12.92 14.87 -13.23
N LEU A 246 12.25 14.88 -14.40
CA LEU A 246 11.29 13.87 -14.82
C LEU A 246 11.92 12.74 -15.65
N GLU A 247 13.24 12.76 -15.87
CA GLU A 247 13.91 11.74 -16.67
C GLU A 247 13.72 10.32 -16.11
N GLY A 248 13.30 9.40 -16.99
CA GLY A 248 13.03 8.01 -16.64
C GLY A 248 11.69 7.75 -15.96
N PHE A 249 10.89 8.79 -15.67
CA PHE A 249 9.49 8.58 -15.31
C PHE A 249 8.66 8.25 -16.55
N HIS A 250 7.84 7.21 -16.40
CA HIS A 250 6.91 6.72 -17.39
C HIS A 250 5.48 6.95 -16.91
N GLU A 251 4.57 7.10 -17.87
CA GLU A 251 3.15 7.20 -17.64
C GLU A 251 2.40 6.46 -18.75
N GLY A 252 1.29 5.83 -18.40
CA GLY A 252 0.41 5.18 -19.37
C GLY A 252 -0.34 6.19 -20.25
N PRO A 253 -0.89 5.73 -21.38
CA PRO A 253 -1.73 6.58 -22.22
C PRO A 253 -3.00 7.01 -21.46
N LEU A 254 -3.30 8.31 -21.48
CA LEU A 254 -4.48 8.91 -20.85
C LEU A 254 -5.76 8.65 -21.67
N LYS A 255 -6.32 7.44 -21.56
CA LYS A 255 -7.52 7.04 -22.31
C LYS A 255 -8.86 7.47 -21.67
N PHE A 256 -8.83 8.50 -20.85
CA PHE A 256 -9.97 9.00 -20.08
C PHE A 256 -9.98 10.54 -20.11
N PRO A 257 -11.16 11.19 -19.97
CA PRO A 257 -11.26 12.64 -20.05
C PRO A 257 -10.59 13.33 -18.84
N PRO A 258 -10.32 14.65 -18.92
CA PRO A 258 -9.76 15.41 -17.81
C PRO A 258 -10.50 15.22 -16.48
N THR A 259 -9.76 15.08 -15.38
CA THR A 259 -10.28 14.69 -14.07
C THR A 259 -10.66 15.86 -13.17
N TYR A 260 -10.41 17.09 -13.63
CA TYR A 260 -10.70 18.35 -12.95
C TYR A 260 -11.13 19.39 -13.98
N LYS A 261 -11.95 20.40 -13.69
CA LYS A 261 -12.74 20.65 -12.48
C LYS A 261 -14.21 20.37 -12.75
N PHE A 262 -14.87 19.65 -11.86
CA PHE A 262 -16.29 19.35 -11.94
C PHE A 262 -17.12 20.19 -10.97
N ASP A 263 -18.39 20.39 -11.30
CA ASP A 263 -19.39 20.81 -10.32
C ASP A 263 -19.70 19.61 -9.41
N VAL A 264 -19.47 19.78 -8.10
CA VAL A 264 -19.67 18.72 -7.09
C VAL A 264 -21.09 18.15 -7.18
N GLY A 265 -21.18 16.82 -7.13
CA GLY A 265 -22.42 16.07 -7.30
C GLY A 265 -22.76 15.73 -8.74
N THR A 266 -21.94 16.11 -9.72
CA THR A 266 -22.23 15.92 -11.15
C THR A 266 -21.00 15.45 -11.96
N ASP A 267 -21.23 15.15 -13.24
CA ASP A 267 -20.18 14.98 -14.27
C ASP A 267 -20.04 16.21 -15.18
N THR A 268 -20.61 17.35 -14.77
CA THR A 268 -20.54 18.60 -15.52
C THR A 268 -19.26 19.34 -15.15
N TYR A 269 -18.46 19.72 -16.14
CA TYR A 269 -17.29 20.58 -15.92
C TYR A 269 -17.69 21.99 -15.46
N ASP A 270 -16.88 22.55 -14.56
CA ASP A 270 -17.06 23.81 -13.83
C ASP A 270 -17.91 24.86 -14.55
N THR A 271 -19.13 25.07 -14.04
CA THR A 271 -20.06 26.11 -14.51
C THR A 271 -20.01 27.38 -13.67
N SER A 272 -19.17 27.41 -12.61
CA SER A 272 -19.01 28.58 -11.75
C SER A 272 -18.48 29.80 -12.52
N GLY A 273 -18.58 30.98 -11.91
CA GLY A 273 -18.05 32.21 -12.49
C GLY A 273 -16.54 32.18 -12.77
N LYS A 274 -15.79 31.28 -12.13
CA LYS A 274 -14.34 31.11 -12.36
C LYS A 274 -14.02 30.31 -13.62
N LYS A 275 -14.96 29.48 -14.10
CA LYS A 275 -14.85 28.64 -15.32
C LYS A 275 -13.46 28.05 -15.48
N ARG A 276 -13.02 27.20 -14.55
CA ARG A 276 -11.71 26.56 -14.62
C ARG A 276 -11.68 25.59 -15.80
N LYS A 277 -10.63 25.70 -16.61
CA LYS A 277 -10.43 24.85 -17.78
C LYS A 277 -10.22 23.40 -17.36
N PRO A 278 -10.88 22.42 -18.01
CA PRO A 278 -10.62 21.02 -17.74
C PRO A 278 -9.14 20.66 -17.86
N ALA A 279 -8.63 19.82 -16.96
CA ALA A 279 -7.23 19.37 -16.93
C ALA A 279 -7.07 17.97 -16.30
N TRP A 280 -6.03 17.25 -16.71
CA TRP A 280 -5.57 16.01 -16.04
C TRP A 280 -4.62 16.36 -14.91
N THR A 281 -5.20 16.75 -13.77
CA THR A 281 -4.46 17.10 -12.56
C THR A 281 -4.00 15.87 -11.78
N ASP A 282 -4.78 14.79 -11.83
CA ASP A 282 -4.59 13.57 -11.04
C ASP A 282 -3.84 12.52 -11.88
N ARG A 283 -2.61 12.16 -11.50
CA ARG A 283 -1.70 11.37 -12.35
C ARG A 283 -0.99 10.27 -11.58
N ILE A 284 -0.59 9.21 -12.30
CA ILE A 284 0.19 8.10 -11.75
C ILE A 284 1.36 7.77 -12.69
N LEU A 285 2.56 8.05 -12.23
CA LEU A 285 3.82 7.77 -12.91
C LEU A 285 4.59 6.66 -12.21
N TRP A 286 5.51 6.02 -12.92
CA TRP A 286 6.49 5.13 -12.33
C TRP A 286 7.87 5.31 -12.96
N ARG A 287 8.92 5.02 -12.20
CA ARG A 287 10.29 5.01 -12.67
C ARG A 287 10.98 3.73 -12.23
N LEU A 288 11.78 3.16 -13.12
CA LEU A 288 12.71 2.09 -12.79
C LEU A 288 14.11 2.67 -12.62
N ARG A 289 14.85 2.20 -11.61
CA ARG A 289 16.27 2.55 -11.49
C ARG A 289 17.02 2.11 -12.76
N PRO A 290 17.78 2.99 -13.42
CA PRO A 290 18.62 2.60 -14.54
C PRO A 290 19.60 1.49 -14.15
N MET A 291 19.77 0.49 -15.02
CA MET A 291 20.81 -0.51 -14.84
C MET A 291 22.17 0.17 -14.98
N ALA A 292 23.09 -0.08 -14.04
CA ALA A 292 24.48 0.30 -14.23
C ALA A 292 24.99 -0.38 -15.51
N GLN A 293 25.45 0.42 -16.48
CA GLN A 293 26.14 -0.09 -17.66
C GLN A 293 27.32 -0.92 -17.17
N VAL A 294 27.34 -2.23 -17.48
CA VAL A 294 28.49 -3.08 -17.18
C VAL A 294 29.63 -2.59 -18.07
N SER A 295 30.53 -1.80 -17.51
CA SER A 295 31.80 -1.52 -18.16
C SER A 295 32.54 -2.86 -18.29
N ASN A 296 33.01 -3.18 -19.49
CA ASN A 296 33.85 -4.34 -19.78
C ASN A 296 35.25 -4.22 -19.15
N SER A 297 35.35 -3.91 -17.86
CA SER A 297 36.61 -3.94 -17.13
C SER A 297 36.62 -5.12 -16.17
N MET A 298 37.39 -6.13 -16.58
CA MET A 298 37.63 -7.36 -15.88
C MET A 298 38.36 -7.05 -14.55
N SER A 299 37.64 -7.05 -13.43
CA SER A 299 38.26 -7.10 -12.10
C SER A 299 37.46 -8.01 -11.16
N LYS A 300 38.13 -9.07 -10.71
CA LYS A 300 37.63 -10.05 -9.75
C LYS A 300 37.70 -9.46 -8.34
N ARG A 301 36.56 -9.49 -7.62
CA ARG A 301 36.34 -9.68 -6.16
C ARG A 301 35.43 -8.62 -5.51
N SER A 302 34.14 -8.94 -5.42
CA SER A 302 33.25 -8.80 -4.24
C SER A 302 31.83 -9.21 -4.62
N PRO A 303 31.17 -10.16 -3.93
CA PRO A 303 29.77 -10.50 -4.19
C PRO A 303 28.87 -9.84 -3.14
N LEU A 304 28.65 -8.51 -3.22
CA LEU A 304 27.57 -7.87 -2.43
C LEU A 304 27.17 -6.49 -2.97
N SER A 305 26.67 -6.44 -4.20
CA SER A 305 25.75 -5.37 -4.62
C SER A 305 24.87 -5.94 -5.72
N GLY A 306 23.58 -6.04 -5.44
CA GLY A 306 22.61 -6.74 -6.28
C GLY A 306 22.50 -6.10 -7.65
N LEU A 307 23.00 -6.79 -8.68
CA LEU A 307 22.64 -6.55 -10.08
C LEU A 307 21.11 -6.41 -10.17
N THR A 308 20.61 -5.29 -10.69
CA THR A 308 19.18 -5.01 -10.96
C THR A 308 18.67 -5.78 -12.18
N SER A 309 19.30 -6.90 -12.53
CA SER A 309 18.89 -7.81 -13.60
C SER A 309 17.49 -8.35 -13.27
N GLY A 310 16.47 -7.81 -13.95
CA GLY A 310 15.11 -8.38 -13.99
C GLY A 310 14.00 -7.62 -13.26
N THR A 311 14.19 -6.38 -12.78
CA THR A 311 13.04 -5.59 -12.29
C THR A 311 12.18 -5.17 -13.48
N CYS A 312 11.02 -5.79 -13.62
CA CYS A 312 10.05 -5.48 -14.66
C CYS A 312 8.73 -5.02 -14.02
N VAL A 313 8.26 -3.85 -14.44
CA VAL A 313 6.95 -3.29 -14.09
C VAL A 313 6.14 -3.18 -15.36
N SER A 314 4.92 -3.72 -15.34
CA SER A 314 3.96 -3.59 -16.43
C SER A 314 2.69 -2.93 -15.92
N GLN A 315 2.25 -1.86 -16.59
CA GLN A 315 0.97 -1.22 -16.33
C GLN A 315 -0.12 -1.90 -17.18
N HIS A 316 -1.21 -2.31 -16.53
CA HIS A 316 -2.32 -3.01 -17.20
C HIS A 316 -3.53 -2.12 -17.42
N PHE A 317 -3.87 -1.32 -16.41
CA PHE A 317 -5.01 -0.41 -16.44
C PHE A 317 -4.56 0.97 -15.99
N TYR A 318 -5.13 2.00 -16.61
CA TYR A 318 -5.00 3.39 -16.19
C TYR A 318 -6.30 4.12 -16.55
N ARG A 319 -7.08 4.51 -15.55
CA ARG A 319 -8.47 4.98 -15.73
C ARG A 319 -8.88 5.99 -14.67
N SER A 320 -9.84 6.85 -15.02
CA SER A 320 -10.63 7.61 -14.05
C SER A 320 -11.93 6.88 -13.71
N HIS A 321 -12.49 7.19 -12.54
CA HIS A 321 -13.76 6.66 -12.04
C HIS A 321 -14.80 7.78 -11.99
N MET A 322 -15.52 7.96 -13.09
CA MET A 322 -16.45 9.09 -13.27
C MET A 322 -17.67 8.99 -12.34
N GLU A 323 -18.03 7.79 -11.90
CA GLU A 323 -19.19 7.54 -11.03
C GLU A 323 -19.08 8.21 -9.65
N TYR A 324 -17.88 8.60 -9.23
CA TYR A 324 -17.67 9.32 -7.98
C TYR A 324 -17.78 10.83 -8.19
N THR A 325 -18.78 11.44 -7.55
CA THR A 325 -19.12 12.86 -7.75
C THR A 325 -18.98 13.72 -6.49
N ILE A 326 -18.50 13.16 -5.37
CA ILE A 326 -18.41 13.87 -4.09
C ILE A 326 -17.36 14.99 -4.07
N SER A 327 -16.46 15.00 -5.04
CA SER A 327 -15.37 15.98 -5.19
C SER A 327 -15.46 16.64 -6.57
N ASP A 328 -14.85 17.81 -6.72
CA ASP A 328 -14.62 18.45 -8.01
C ASP A 328 -13.49 17.78 -8.82
N HIS A 329 -12.84 16.77 -8.25
CA HIS A 329 -11.94 15.84 -8.92
C HIS A 329 -12.52 14.42 -9.01
N LYS A 330 -12.16 13.71 -10.07
CA LYS A 330 -12.48 12.29 -10.27
C LYS A 330 -11.31 11.41 -9.83
N PRO A 331 -11.55 10.32 -9.06
CA PRO A 331 -10.49 9.40 -8.67
C PRO A 331 -9.81 8.80 -9.92
N VAL A 332 -8.50 8.62 -9.84
CA VAL A 332 -7.69 7.96 -10.86
C VAL A 332 -7.05 6.71 -10.27
N SER A 333 -7.02 5.63 -11.05
CA SER A 333 -6.40 4.38 -10.63
C SER A 333 -5.55 3.77 -11.71
N SER A 334 -4.54 3.02 -11.29
CA SER A 334 -3.68 2.23 -12.15
C SER A 334 -3.36 0.88 -11.51
N ILE A 335 -3.36 -0.18 -12.30
CA ILE A 335 -2.96 -1.51 -11.85
C ILE A 335 -1.65 -1.88 -12.53
N PHE A 336 -0.66 -2.18 -11.70
CA PHE A 336 0.67 -2.62 -12.13
C PHE A 336 0.91 -4.07 -11.78
N THR A 337 1.84 -4.69 -12.49
CA THR A 337 2.44 -5.95 -12.10
C THR A 337 3.93 -5.75 -11.89
N LEU A 338 4.40 -6.08 -10.69
CA LEU A 338 5.81 -6.12 -10.33
C LEU A 338 6.29 -7.57 -10.41
N GLN A 339 7.17 -7.87 -11.37
CA GLN A 339 7.75 -9.21 -11.48
C GLN A 339 8.65 -9.48 -10.28
N ARG A 340 8.46 -10.61 -9.59
CA ARG A 340 9.24 -10.95 -8.39
C ARG A 340 10.70 -11.16 -8.75
N LYS A 341 11.63 -10.49 -8.04
CA LYS A 341 13.06 -10.83 -8.11
C LYS A 341 13.25 -12.21 -7.52
N ARG A 342 14.15 -13.02 -8.09
CA ARG A 342 14.52 -14.32 -7.52
C ARG A 342 15.21 -14.06 -6.18
N TYR A 343 14.41 -14.06 -5.13
CA TYR A 343 14.84 -13.75 -3.77
C TYR A 343 15.33 -15.04 -3.12
N TYR A 344 16.65 -15.16 -2.94
CA TYR A 344 17.29 -16.29 -2.28
C TYR A 344 17.43 -16.09 -0.76
N GLY A 345 16.84 -15.02 -0.21
CA GLY A 345 16.79 -14.85 1.24
C GLY A 345 15.83 -15.86 1.84
N PHE A 346 16.38 -16.78 2.63
CA PHE A 346 15.61 -17.71 3.43
C PHE A 346 14.62 -16.95 4.32
N TRP A 347 13.46 -17.57 4.59
CA TRP A 347 12.50 -17.08 5.58
C TRP A 347 13.24 -16.77 6.88
N THR A 348 13.21 -15.50 7.29
CA THR A 348 13.90 -15.07 8.51
C THR A 348 13.13 -15.51 9.76
N LEU A 349 11.86 -15.91 9.61
CA LEU A 349 10.99 -16.36 10.68
C LEU A 349 9.91 -17.32 10.15
N THR A 350 9.63 -18.38 10.91
CA THR A 350 8.52 -19.31 10.67
C THR A 350 7.75 -19.51 11.96
N LEU A 351 6.42 -19.38 11.91
CA LEU A 351 5.50 -19.70 12.99
C LEU A 351 4.90 -21.08 12.77
N PHE A 352 4.62 -21.78 13.88
CA PHE A 352 3.95 -23.07 13.91
C PHE A 352 2.82 -22.97 14.92
N VAL A 353 1.67 -23.50 14.53
CA VAL A 353 0.45 -23.58 15.32
C VAL A 353 -0.23 -24.90 14.99
N GLU A 354 -0.94 -25.47 15.96
CA GLU A 354 -1.83 -26.60 15.71
C GLU A 354 -3.06 -26.12 14.91
N ASP A 355 -3.69 -27.03 14.16
CA ASP A 355 -4.82 -26.67 13.29
C ASP A 355 -6.07 -26.20 14.08
N GLU A 356 -6.18 -26.59 15.35
CA GLU A 356 -7.32 -26.27 16.22
C GLU A 356 -6.87 -26.05 17.67
N TRP A 357 -7.39 -24.99 18.31
CA TRP A 357 -7.27 -24.74 19.76
C TRP A 357 -8.62 -24.93 20.44
N THR A 358 -8.73 -25.93 21.30
CA THR A 358 -9.95 -26.30 22.03
C THR A 358 -9.85 -26.05 23.54
N GLU A 359 -8.63 -26.05 24.07
CA GLU A 359 -8.33 -25.79 25.47
C GLU A 359 -7.14 -24.82 25.63
N ILE A 360 -6.95 -24.29 26.84
CA ILE A 360 -5.91 -23.29 27.13
C ILE A 360 -4.49 -23.86 26.91
N SER A 361 -4.31 -25.17 27.07
CA SER A 361 -3.06 -25.90 26.77
C SER A 361 -2.68 -25.83 25.29
N ASP A 362 -3.65 -25.68 24.40
CA ASP A 362 -3.41 -25.58 22.96
C ASP A 362 -2.89 -24.20 22.56
N ALA A 363 -3.10 -23.16 23.40
CA ALA A 363 -2.82 -21.76 23.12
C ALA A 363 -1.32 -21.40 23.12
N VAL A 364 -0.52 -22.18 22.40
CA VAL A 364 0.94 -22.12 22.34
C VAL A 364 1.37 -21.68 20.95
N ALA A 365 2.05 -20.53 20.88
CA ALA A 365 2.77 -20.11 19.68
C ALA A 365 4.16 -20.72 19.68
N LYS A 366 4.51 -21.35 18.55
CA LYS A 366 5.84 -21.92 18.37
C LYS A 366 6.52 -21.22 17.19
N TYR A 367 7.79 -20.87 17.29
CA TYR A 367 8.48 -20.17 16.21
C TYR A 367 9.96 -20.54 16.09
N LYS A 368 10.48 -20.33 14.88
CA LYS A 368 11.89 -20.47 14.54
C LYS A 368 12.36 -19.21 13.81
N VAL A 369 13.51 -18.69 14.20
CA VAL A 369 14.15 -17.52 13.57
C VAL A 369 15.44 -17.91 12.86
N ALA A 370 15.78 -17.20 11.79
CA ALA A 370 17.08 -17.35 11.16
C ALA A 370 18.21 -16.83 12.08
N PRO A 371 19.44 -17.39 12.03
CA PRO A 371 20.53 -17.01 12.93
C PRO A 371 20.89 -15.52 12.93
N ASN A 372 20.65 -14.82 11.82
CA ASN A 372 20.96 -13.41 11.63
C ASN A 372 19.74 -12.48 11.78
N PHE A 373 18.61 -12.99 12.25
CA PHE A 373 17.42 -12.17 12.48
C PHE A 373 17.64 -11.28 13.71
N ALA A 374 17.62 -9.95 13.51
CA ALA A 374 17.81 -8.98 14.57
C ALA A 374 16.56 -8.87 15.46
N ARG A 375 16.60 -9.54 16.60
CA ARG A 375 15.50 -9.59 17.58
C ARG A 375 15.44 -8.33 18.45
N SER A 376 14.26 -8.03 18.97
CA SER A 376 14.04 -7.00 19.99
C SER A 376 13.35 -7.62 21.21
N SER A 377 13.64 -7.12 22.41
CA SER A 377 12.85 -7.45 23.62
C SER A 377 11.40 -6.94 23.53
N TRP A 378 11.14 -6.05 22.58
CA TRP A 378 9.83 -5.50 22.24
C TRP A 378 9.16 -6.22 21.07
N ASP A 379 9.69 -7.35 20.60
CA ASP A 379 9.00 -8.20 19.61
C ASP A 379 7.86 -8.97 20.29
N TRP A 380 6.74 -9.20 19.59
CA TRP A 380 5.62 -9.99 20.13
C TRP A 380 4.98 -10.88 19.07
N ILE A 381 4.26 -11.91 19.53
CA ILE A 381 3.40 -12.75 18.72
C ILE A 381 1.96 -12.43 19.11
N GLY A 382 1.20 -11.88 18.17
CA GLY A 382 -0.23 -11.59 18.33
C GLY A 382 -1.11 -12.71 17.78
N LEU A 383 -2.23 -12.94 18.43
CA LEU A 383 -3.37 -13.72 17.93
C LEU A 383 -4.36 -12.75 17.28
N TYR A 384 -4.65 -12.93 16.01
CA TYR A 384 -5.51 -12.06 15.22
C TYR A 384 -6.73 -12.83 14.73
N LYS A 385 -7.93 -12.26 14.82
CA LYS A 385 -9.10 -12.82 14.13
C LYS A 385 -8.93 -12.63 12.62
N VAL A 386 -9.31 -13.62 11.81
CA VAL A 386 -9.31 -13.45 10.34
C VAL A 386 -10.16 -12.23 9.96
N GLY A 387 -9.62 -11.38 9.09
CA GLY A 387 -10.20 -10.07 8.75
C GLY A 387 -9.76 -8.93 9.67
N PHE A 388 -8.67 -9.09 10.44
CA PHE A 388 -8.03 -7.99 11.15
C PHE A 388 -7.56 -6.89 10.17
N LYS A 389 -7.64 -5.63 10.59
CA LYS A 389 -7.42 -4.45 9.74
C LYS A 389 -6.03 -3.87 9.92
N HIS A 390 -5.46 -4.02 11.11
CA HIS A 390 -4.21 -3.38 11.50
C HIS A 390 -3.39 -4.27 12.45
N HIS A 391 -2.07 -4.10 12.48
CA HIS A 391 -1.16 -4.93 13.29
C HIS A 391 -1.42 -4.87 14.82
N LYS A 392 -2.20 -3.88 15.27
CA LYS A 392 -2.61 -3.71 16.68
C LYS A 392 -3.95 -4.35 17.01
N ASP A 393 -4.63 -4.97 16.04
CA ASP A 393 -5.96 -5.59 16.23
C ASP A 393 -5.87 -7.01 16.83
N TYR A 394 -4.77 -7.33 17.49
CA TYR A 394 -4.62 -8.63 18.13
C TYR A 394 -5.62 -8.75 19.30
N VAL A 395 -6.19 -9.94 19.47
CA VAL A 395 -7.09 -10.27 20.59
C VAL A 395 -6.35 -10.88 21.78
N GLY A 396 -5.09 -11.24 21.58
CA GLY A 396 -4.15 -11.76 22.57
C GLY A 396 -2.72 -11.65 22.05
N TYR A 397 -1.73 -11.61 22.92
CA TYR A 397 -0.34 -11.55 22.51
C TYR A 397 0.60 -12.08 23.59
N VAL A 398 1.81 -12.48 23.17
CA VAL A 398 2.93 -12.81 24.06
C VAL A 398 4.21 -12.16 23.55
N TRP A 399 5.07 -11.69 24.46
CA TRP A 399 6.40 -11.17 24.10
C TRP A 399 7.30 -12.30 23.60
N ALA A 400 8.04 -12.07 22.51
CA ALA A 400 8.96 -13.04 21.95
C ALA A 400 10.28 -13.07 22.75
N LYS A 401 10.41 -14.00 23.71
CA LYS A 401 11.59 -14.06 24.62
C LYS A 401 12.91 -14.31 23.91
N GLN A 402 13.95 -13.57 24.31
CA GLN A 402 15.31 -13.68 23.80
C GLN A 402 16.15 -14.62 24.69
N GLU A 403 15.93 -15.94 24.61
CA GLU A 403 16.82 -16.90 25.27
C GLU A 403 18.05 -17.18 24.40
N GLU A 404 19.25 -17.03 24.98
CA GLU A 404 20.55 -17.04 24.28
C GLU A 404 20.97 -18.42 23.75
N SER A 405 20.34 -19.50 24.21
CA SER A 405 20.83 -20.87 23.96
C SER A 405 20.18 -21.62 22.80
N ASP A 406 19.06 -21.19 22.24
CA ASP A 406 18.31 -22.03 21.29
C ASP A 406 17.98 -21.34 19.96
N PHE A 407 18.76 -21.70 18.94
CA PHE A 407 18.31 -21.70 17.53
C PHE A 407 17.23 -22.77 17.26
N LEU A 408 16.80 -23.47 18.32
CA LEU A 408 15.76 -24.48 18.34
C LEU A 408 14.38 -23.84 18.54
N ARG A 409 13.33 -24.56 18.15
CA ARG A 409 11.91 -24.14 18.22
C ARG A 409 11.60 -23.61 19.61
N GLN A 410 11.13 -22.36 19.71
CA GLN A 410 10.68 -21.76 20.97
C GLN A 410 9.17 -21.90 21.11
N GLU A 411 8.67 -22.22 22.30
CA GLU A 411 7.24 -22.41 22.58
C GLU A 411 6.80 -21.45 23.69
N HIS A 412 5.75 -20.67 23.44
CA HIS A 412 5.23 -19.68 24.41
C HIS A 412 3.72 -19.65 24.39
N GLN A 413 3.10 -19.58 25.57
CA GLN A 413 1.65 -19.45 25.68
C GLN A 413 1.22 -18.03 25.29
N VAL A 414 0.29 -17.91 24.33
CA VAL A 414 -0.14 -16.62 23.76
C VAL A 414 -1.12 -15.89 24.65
N ARG A 415 -1.88 -16.62 25.48
CA ARG A 415 -2.89 -16.05 26.38
C ARG A 415 -3.20 -16.98 27.54
N GLU A 416 -3.61 -16.40 28.66
CA GLU A 416 -4.06 -17.14 29.84
C GLU A 416 -5.50 -17.70 29.66
N GLU A 417 -6.30 -17.12 28.76
CA GLU A 417 -7.66 -17.54 28.44
C GLU A 417 -7.93 -17.52 26.92
N LEU A 418 -8.65 -18.53 26.40
CA LEU A 418 -9.06 -18.56 25.00
C LEU A 418 -10.07 -17.43 24.68
N PRO A 419 -10.08 -16.89 23.44
CA PRO A 419 -11.17 -16.03 22.96
C PRO A 419 -12.55 -16.63 23.24
N LYS A 420 -13.51 -15.80 23.66
CA LYS A 420 -14.89 -16.25 23.90
C LYS A 420 -15.60 -16.67 22.62
N ASP A 421 -15.29 -15.99 21.52
CA ASP A 421 -15.86 -16.27 20.21
C ASP A 421 -15.04 -17.35 19.51
N SER A 422 -15.72 -18.38 19.02
CA SER A 422 -15.12 -19.33 18.10
C SER A 422 -14.90 -18.71 16.72
N GLY A 423 -13.88 -19.16 15.99
CA GLY A 423 -13.67 -18.79 14.58
C GLY A 423 -12.26 -19.03 14.07
N ASP A 424 -11.98 -18.50 12.88
CA ASP A 424 -10.64 -18.54 12.28
C ASP A 424 -9.74 -17.43 12.83
N PHE A 425 -8.53 -17.81 13.21
CA PHE A 425 -7.49 -16.92 13.72
C PHE A 425 -6.16 -17.13 12.99
N ILE A 426 -5.27 -16.16 13.11
CA ILE A 426 -3.92 -16.14 12.55
C ILE A 426 -2.95 -15.73 13.67
N LEU A 427 -1.80 -16.39 13.75
CA LEU A 427 -0.69 -15.87 14.56
C LEU A 427 0.18 -14.96 13.68
N GLY A 428 0.57 -13.80 14.22
CA GLY A 428 1.48 -12.87 13.57
C GLY A 428 2.63 -12.48 14.49
N TYR A 429 3.87 -12.67 14.05
CA TYR A 429 5.05 -12.17 14.76
C TYR A 429 5.33 -10.74 14.31
N TYR A 430 5.22 -9.79 15.23
CA TYR A 430 5.59 -8.40 15.01
C TYR A 430 7.03 -8.15 15.47
N SER A 431 7.84 -7.58 14.58
CA SER A 431 9.18 -7.13 14.93
C SER A 431 9.18 -5.64 15.22
N ASN A 432 9.61 -5.26 16.42
CA ASN A 432 9.74 -3.86 16.81
C ASN A 432 10.80 -3.14 15.97
N ASN A 433 11.94 -3.80 15.74
CA ASN A 433 13.04 -3.26 14.93
C ASN A 433 12.61 -2.97 13.48
N MET A 434 11.69 -3.76 12.92
CA MET A 434 11.18 -3.57 11.56
C MET A 434 9.83 -2.86 11.51
N SER A 435 9.24 -2.53 12.66
CA SER A 435 7.90 -1.97 12.81
C SER A 435 6.84 -2.63 11.91
N SER A 436 6.85 -3.97 11.85
CA SER A 436 6.00 -4.75 10.94
C SER A 436 5.81 -6.20 11.36
N ILE A 437 4.76 -6.83 10.82
CA ILE A 437 4.55 -8.27 10.94
C ILE A 437 5.49 -8.99 9.97
N VAL A 438 6.36 -9.82 10.52
CA VAL A 438 7.48 -10.46 9.82
C VAL A 438 7.31 -11.97 9.64
N GLY A 439 6.25 -12.54 10.21
CA GLY A 439 5.82 -13.91 10.01
C GLY A 439 4.34 -14.04 10.34
N VAL A 440 3.64 -14.89 9.60
CA VAL A 440 2.23 -15.21 9.81
C VAL A 440 2.02 -16.72 9.65
N THR A 441 0.99 -17.26 10.28
CA THR A 441 0.50 -18.63 10.01
C THR A 441 -0.56 -18.61 8.90
N GLU A 442 -0.91 -19.80 8.41
CA GLU A 442 -2.23 -20.00 7.80
C GLU A 442 -3.33 -19.84 8.87
N PRO A 443 -4.59 -19.57 8.46
CA PRO A 443 -5.71 -19.55 9.38
C PRO A 443 -5.89 -20.90 10.08
N PHE A 444 -6.18 -20.87 11.38
CA PHE A 444 -6.47 -22.02 12.22
C PHE A 444 -7.70 -21.76 13.09
N GLN A 445 -8.35 -22.82 13.56
CA GLN A 445 -9.58 -22.71 14.33
C GLN A 445 -9.29 -22.49 15.81
N VAL A 446 -10.03 -21.58 16.43
CA VAL A 446 -10.08 -21.45 17.89
C VAL A 446 -11.51 -21.65 18.34
N CYS A 447 -11.75 -22.63 19.19
CA CYS A 447 -13.06 -22.94 19.73
C CYS A 447 -13.25 -22.24 21.07
N GLY A 448 -13.85 -21.05 21.02
CA GLY A 448 -14.27 -20.31 22.21
C GLY A 448 -15.38 -21.04 22.96
N GLY A 449 -15.11 -21.39 24.21
CA GLY A 449 -16.12 -21.91 25.13
C GLY A 449 -16.23 -23.43 25.21
N VAL A 450 -15.31 -24.08 25.94
CA VAL A 450 -15.61 -25.33 26.66
C VAL A 450 -15.31 -25.12 28.15
N LEU A 451 -16.03 -24.20 28.77
CA LEU A 451 -16.03 -24.04 30.24
C LEU A 451 -17.44 -23.75 30.77
N GLU A 452 -18.47 -24.36 30.18
CA GLU A 452 -19.80 -24.38 30.81
C GLU A 452 -20.62 -25.66 30.59
N ARG A 453 -20.16 -26.62 29.76
CA ARG A 453 -20.86 -27.92 29.63
C ARG A 453 -20.49 -28.96 30.69
N ALA A 454 -19.50 -28.69 31.56
CA ALA A 454 -19.10 -29.63 32.62
C ALA A 454 -19.85 -29.43 33.96
N VAL A 455 -20.58 -28.33 34.16
CA VAL A 455 -21.23 -28.02 35.46
C VAL A 455 -22.71 -28.45 35.52
N LEU A 456 -23.36 -28.71 34.38
CA LEU A 456 -24.77 -29.16 34.32
C LEU A 456 -24.94 -30.68 34.18
N GLY A 457 -23.85 -31.46 34.08
CA GLY A 457 -23.89 -32.92 33.88
C GLY A 457 -23.84 -33.77 35.15
N ARG A 458 -23.85 -33.18 36.36
CA ARG A 458 -23.84 -33.91 37.64
C ARG A 458 -24.89 -33.37 38.62
N ARG A 459 -26.15 -33.43 38.22
CA ARG A 459 -27.29 -33.58 39.14
C ARG A 459 -28.30 -34.52 38.49
N GLY A 460 -28.00 -35.80 38.57
CA GLY A 460 -28.93 -36.92 38.42
C GLY A 460 -28.86 -37.74 39.69
#